data_AF-A0A0B1PFA9-F1
#
_entry.id   AF-A0A0B1PFA9-F1
#
_cell.length_a   1.000
_cell.length_b   1.000
_cell.length_c   1.000
_cell.angle_alpha   90.00
_cell.angle_beta   90.00
_cell.angle_gamma   90.00
#
_symmetry.space_group_name_H-M   'P 1'
#
loop_
_entity.id
_entity.type
_entity.pdbx_description
1 polymer ?
#
loop_
_entity_poly.entity_id
_entity_poly.type
_entity_poly.pdbx_seq_one_letter_code
_entity_poly.pdbx_strand_id
1 'polypeptide(L)'
;MKRCPSPPLQPLQLPPPPSQQQQQQQQHQQQQQRQQQQRQKKTDSNIQRRKKSYKPIQQLKSRTNKNNSIKEQVPILTQFIMSERRSSSVSPKPIRPPPRDLDAISRIDASLVFEHFTTTDAWDLGSTLRKRLLPIPTPVVINISLANQNQTIFHSVTHSGVMPDNESWVERKRRTVLRWGCSTWFMACKFGGDEKAFRERYALGNKAGDYAIHGGGVPIRVTGVEGVVAVVVVSGLKEDEDHAVIVEVIKELYY
;
A
#
# COMPACT_ATOMS: atom_id res chain seq x y z
N MET A 1 -69.50 19.22 -65.36
CA MET A 1 -68.46 18.83 -64.37
C MET A 1 -68.92 19.28 -62.99
N LYS A 2 -69.40 18.36 -62.14
CA LYS A 2 -69.87 18.65 -60.77
C LYS A 2 -68.70 18.49 -59.79
N ARG A 3 -68.37 19.52 -59.01
CA ARG A 3 -67.34 19.47 -57.95
C ARG A 3 -67.97 18.95 -56.66
N CYS A 4 -67.35 17.94 -56.05
CA CYS A 4 -67.70 17.44 -54.71
C CYS A 4 -67.27 18.43 -53.62
N PRO A 5 -68.00 18.52 -52.49
CA PRO A 5 -67.58 19.33 -51.35
C PRO A 5 -66.47 18.63 -50.54
N SER A 6 -65.49 19.40 -50.08
CA SER A 6 -64.40 18.93 -49.21
C SER A 6 -64.91 18.58 -47.80
N PRO A 7 -64.33 17.58 -47.12
CA PRO A 7 -64.74 17.22 -45.76
C PRO A 7 -64.24 18.26 -44.73
N PRO A 8 -64.92 18.38 -43.58
CA PRO A 8 -64.51 19.31 -42.53
C PRO A 8 -63.21 18.86 -41.85
N LEU A 9 -62.33 19.82 -41.56
CA LEU A 9 -61.08 19.59 -40.82
C LEU A 9 -61.38 19.21 -39.37
N GLN A 10 -60.81 18.10 -38.90
CA GLN A 10 -60.89 17.68 -37.50
C GLN A 10 -59.98 18.54 -36.61
N PRO A 11 -60.39 18.88 -35.37
CA PRO A 11 -59.56 19.64 -34.45
C PRO A 11 -58.36 18.81 -33.96
N LEU A 12 -57.18 19.44 -33.92
CA LEU A 12 -55.95 18.83 -33.40
C LEU A 12 -56.12 18.51 -31.90
N GLN A 13 -56.05 17.22 -31.55
CA GLN A 13 -56.08 16.76 -30.17
C GLN A 13 -54.70 16.95 -29.52
N LEU A 14 -54.63 17.72 -28.44
CA LEU A 14 -53.40 17.89 -27.66
C LEU A 14 -53.04 16.58 -26.94
N PRO A 15 -51.74 16.25 -26.81
CA PRO A 15 -51.32 15.02 -26.13
C PRO A 15 -51.73 15.05 -24.66
N PRO A 16 -52.10 13.89 -24.07
CA PRO A 16 -52.49 13.81 -22.67
C PRO A 16 -51.30 14.18 -21.76
N PRO A 17 -51.56 14.81 -20.60
CA PRO A 17 -50.49 15.16 -19.67
C PRO A 17 -49.77 13.91 -19.16
N PRO A 18 -48.45 13.97 -18.91
CA PRO A 18 -47.68 12.83 -18.44
C PRO A 18 -48.21 12.35 -17.09
N SER A 19 -48.28 11.03 -16.92
CA SER A 19 -48.72 10.38 -15.68
C SER A 19 -47.83 10.79 -14.50
N GLN A 20 -48.36 10.73 -13.28
CA GLN A 20 -47.60 11.08 -12.07
C GLN A 20 -46.28 10.28 -11.94
N GLN A 21 -46.25 9.02 -12.40
CA GLN A 21 -45.04 8.21 -12.44
C GLN A 21 -43.99 8.75 -13.44
N GLN A 22 -44.41 9.23 -14.61
CA GLN A 22 -43.49 9.84 -15.58
C GLN A 22 -42.91 11.17 -15.07
N GLN A 23 -43.71 11.96 -14.34
CA GLN A 23 -43.22 13.19 -13.72
C GLN A 23 -42.20 12.92 -12.62
N GLN A 24 -42.42 11.89 -11.79
CA GLN A 24 -41.46 11.48 -10.75
C GLN A 24 -40.15 10.96 -11.36
N GLN A 25 -40.21 10.16 -12.44
CA GLN A 25 -39.02 9.70 -13.15
C GLN A 25 -38.21 10.85 -13.76
N GLN A 26 -38.90 11.83 -14.39
CA GLN A 26 -38.22 13.00 -14.94
C GLN A 26 -37.56 13.85 -13.85
N GLN A 27 -38.22 14.07 -12.71
CA GLN A 27 -37.62 14.78 -11.58
C GLN A 27 -36.38 14.07 -11.04
N HIS A 28 -36.43 12.74 -10.91
CA HIS A 28 -35.30 11.95 -10.44
C HIS A 28 -34.11 12.02 -11.41
N GLN A 29 -34.34 11.90 -12.71
CA GLN A 29 -33.29 12.07 -13.73
C GLN A 29 -32.67 13.47 -13.69
N GLN A 30 -33.49 14.52 -13.56
CA GLN A 30 -33.00 15.90 -13.45
C GLN A 30 -32.16 16.12 -12.18
N GLN A 31 -32.51 15.45 -11.08
CA GLN A 31 -31.75 15.53 -9.84
C GLN A 31 -30.39 14.83 -9.96
N GLN A 32 -30.35 13.66 -10.62
CA GLN A 32 -29.09 12.95 -10.90
C GLN A 32 -28.17 13.76 -11.82
N GLN A 33 -28.70 14.37 -12.89
CA GLN A 33 -27.91 15.24 -13.77
C GLN A 33 -27.36 16.46 -13.04
N ARG A 34 -28.15 17.10 -12.17
CA ARG A 34 -27.68 18.21 -11.33
C ARG A 34 -26.55 17.79 -10.39
N GLN A 35 -26.64 16.61 -9.78
CA GLN A 35 -25.56 16.09 -8.93
C GLN A 35 -24.29 15.80 -9.72
N GLN A 36 -24.39 15.22 -10.92
CA GLN A 36 -23.23 14.99 -11.79
C GLN A 36 -22.55 16.30 -12.22
N GLN A 37 -23.31 17.32 -12.62
CA GLN A 37 -22.76 18.63 -12.97
C GLN A 37 -22.06 19.32 -11.79
N GLN A 38 -22.59 19.18 -10.56
CA GLN A 38 -21.95 19.70 -9.36
C GLN A 38 -20.65 18.96 -9.02
N ARG A 39 -20.61 17.63 -9.20
CA ARG A 39 -19.38 16.85 -9.04
C ARG A 39 -18.32 17.29 -10.05
N GLN A 40 -18.70 17.45 -11.33
CA GLN A 40 -17.78 17.89 -12.38
C GLN A 40 -17.15 19.26 -12.07
N LYS A 41 -17.97 20.25 -11.68
CA LYS A 41 -17.50 21.59 -11.28
C LYS A 41 -16.52 21.56 -10.09
N LYS A 42 -16.72 20.66 -9.12
CA LYS A 42 -15.78 20.48 -8.00
C LYS A 42 -14.44 19.93 -8.48
N THR A 43 -14.44 18.94 -9.38
CA THR A 43 -13.20 18.40 -9.98
C THR A 43 -12.44 19.47 -10.77
N ASP A 44 -13.12 20.24 -11.61
CA ASP A 44 -12.49 21.29 -12.41
C ASP A 44 -11.89 22.40 -11.53
N SER A 45 -12.60 22.79 -10.46
CA SER A 45 -12.07 23.76 -9.48
C SER A 45 -10.81 23.26 -8.76
N ASN A 46 -10.73 21.96 -8.44
CA ASN A 46 -9.55 21.36 -7.80
C ASN A 46 -8.37 21.23 -8.77
N ILE A 47 -8.62 20.92 -10.04
CA ILE A 47 -7.61 20.91 -11.10
C ILE A 47 -7.04 22.32 -11.31
N GLN A 48 -7.89 23.35 -11.29
CA GLN A 48 -7.46 24.74 -11.48
C GLN A 48 -6.67 25.29 -10.28
N ARG A 49 -7.00 24.85 -9.05
CA ARG A 49 -6.20 25.14 -7.85
C ARG A 49 -4.81 24.49 -7.91
N ARG A 50 -4.70 23.23 -8.40
CA ARG A 50 -3.40 22.56 -8.57
C ARG A 50 -2.51 23.24 -9.62
N LYS A 51 -3.08 23.77 -10.70
CA LYS A 51 -2.31 24.50 -11.74
C LYS A 51 -1.75 25.86 -11.29
N LYS A 52 -2.37 26.53 -10.32
CA LYS A 52 -1.85 27.81 -9.77
C LYS A 52 -0.64 27.65 -8.84
N SER A 53 -0.35 26.44 -8.35
CA SER A 53 0.74 26.18 -7.40
C SER A 53 2.10 25.90 -8.03
N TYR A 54 2.18 25.77 -9.37
CA TYR A 54 3.44 25.59 -10.09
C TYR A 54 3.80 26.89 -10.83
N LYS A 55 4.70 27.69 -10.25
CA LYS A 55 5.45 28.69 -11.02
C LYS A 55 6.75 28.04 -11.54
N PRO A 56 7.04 28.07 -12.84
CA PRO A 56 8.31 27.56 -13.38
C PRO A 56 9.47 28.45 -12.94
N ILE A 57 10.56 27.83 -12.45
CA ILE A 57 11.85 28.49 -12.25
C ILE A 57 12.50 28.64 -13.63
N GLN A 58 12.26 29.77 -14.29
CA GLN A 58 13.07 30.25 -15.40
C GLN A 58 13.25 31.75 -15.25
N GLN A 59 14.45 32.17 -14.85
CA GLN A 59 15.14 33.42 -15.20
C GLN A 59 16.13 33.81 -14.09
N LEU A 60 17.39 33.40 -14.24
CA LEU A 60 18.53 34.16 -13.72
C LEU A 60 19.79 33.77 -14.52
N LYS A 61 19.85 34.28 -15.75
CA LYS A 61 21.10 34.50 -16.48
C LYS A 61 21.02 35.87 -17.12
N SER A 62 21.75 36.83 -16.56
CA SER A 62 22.52 37.88 -17.26
C SER A 62 22.67 39.12 -16.38
N ARG A 63 23.75 39.16 -15.60
CA ARG A 63 24.44 40.42 -15.30
C ARG A 63 25.94 40.13 -15.29
N THR A 64 26.51 40.21 -16.48
CA THR A 64 27.94 40.36 -16.70
C THR A 64 28.37 41.75 -16.21
N ASN A 65 29.37 41.82 -15.35
CA ASN A 65 30.32 42.93 -15.39
C ASN A 65 31.73 42.47 -15.03
N LYS A 66 32.59 42.53 -16.05
CA LYS A 66 34.04 42.77 -16.09
C LYS A 66 34.80 42.80 -14.74
N ASN A 67 35.74 41.87 -14.55
CA ASN A 67 37.19 42.11 -14.67
C ASN A 67 38.04 40.97 -14.06
N ASN A 68 38.93 40.45 -14.91
CA ASN A 68 40.27 39.89 -14.68
C ASN A 68 40.60 39.02 -13.45
N SER A 69 41.10 37.83 -13.81
CA SER A 69 42.30 37.19 -13.25
C SER A 69 42.19 36.53 -11.89
N ILE A 70 41.69 35.27 -11.86
CA ILE A 70 42.28 34.21 -11.03
C ILE A 70 42.28 32.91 -11.84
N LYS A 71 43.48 32.44 -12.17
CA LYS A 71 43.78 31.15 -12.80
C LYS A 71 43.51 30.02 -11.81
N GLU A 72 43.11 28.87 -12.36
CA GLU A 72 43.38 27.52 -11.86
C GLU A 72 43.20 27.25 -10.36
N GLN A 73 42.08 26.64 -9.99
CA GLN A 73 42.02 25.56 -8.97
C GLN A 73 40.58 25.05 -8.84
N VAL A 74 40.24 24.05 -9.66
CA VAL A 74 39.11 23.15 -9.37
C VAL A 74 39.59 21.74 -9.66
N PRO A 75 40.04 20.99 -8.64
CA PRO A 75 39.42 19.68 -8.41
C PRO A 75 39.53 19.25 -6.94
N ILE A 76 38.55 19.58 -6.09
CA ILE A 76 38.44 18.95 -4.75
C ILE A 76 36.99 18.55 -4.43
N LEU A 77 35.98 19.21 -5.00
CA LEU A 77 34.58 18.94 -4.65
C LEU A 77 33.99 17.66 -5.29
N THR A 78 34.50 17.23 -6.45
CA THR A 78 34.04 15.97 -7.09
C THR A 78 34.64 14.73 -6.42
N GLN A 79 35.85 14.84 -5.85
CA GLN A 79 36.48 13.74 -5.12
C GLN A 79 35.78 13.45 -3.79
N PHE A 80 35.13 14.45 -3.19
CA PHE A 80 34.45 14.31 -1.90
C PHE A 80 33.11 13.57 -2.02
N ILE A 81 32.37 13.75 -3.12
CA ILE A 81 31.05 13.10 -3.32
C ILE A 81 31.19 11.63 -3.78
N MET A 82 32.34 11.22 -4.33
CA MET A 82 32.55 9.83 -4.75
C MET A 82 33.25 8.94 -3.72
N SER A 83 33.68 9.47 -2.56
CA SER A 83 34.46 8.72 -1.57
C SER A 83 33.66 8.14 -0.40
N GLU A 84 32.37 8.46 -0.26
CA GLU A 84 31.51 7.91 0.82
C GLU A 84 30.87 6.54 0.50
N ARG A 85 31.12 5.95 -0.66
CA ARG A 85 30.87 4.51 -0.87
C ARG A 85 32.10 3.70 -0.49
N ARG A 86 32.50 3.77 0.79
CA ARG A 86 33.21 2.65 1.40
C ARG A 86 32.21 1.53 1.58
N SER A 87 32.09 0.70 0.54
CA SER A 87 31.51 -0.63 0.67
C SER A 87 32.41 -1.41 1.63
N SER A 88 32.03 -1.45 2.90
CA SER A 88 32.43 -2.56 3.74
C SER A 88 31.92 -3.81 3.04
N SER A 89 32.85 -4.70 2.67
CA SER A 89 32.56 -6.00 2.08
C SER A 89 31.95 -6.92 3.13
N VAL A 90 30.80 -6.53 3.69
CA VAL A 90 30.00 -7.37 4.57
C VAL A 90 29.19 -8.25 3.64
N SER A 91 29.65 -9.49 3.44
CA SER A 91 28.82 -10.52 2.83
C SER A 91 27.49 -10.59 3.59
N PRO A 92 26.34 -10.57 2.90
CA PRO A 92 25.04 -10.59 3.57
C PRO A 92 24.95 -11.83 4.45
N LYS A 93 24.68 -11.65 5.75
CA LYS A 93 24.39 -12.77 6.65
C LYS A 93 23.20 -13.55 6.06
N PRO A 94 23.36 -14.86 5.76
CA PRO A 94 22.25 -15.66 5.25
C PRO A 94 21.06 -15.65 6.20
N ILE A 95 19.85 -15.56 5.67
CA ILE A 95 18.63 -15.74 6.46
C ILE A 95 18.39 -17.24 6.56
N ARG A 96 18.30 -17.78 7.78
CA ARG A 96 18.11 -19.22 7.95
C ARG A 96 16.64 -19.57 7.73
N PRO A 97 16.32 -20.62 6.94
CA PRO A 97 14.94 -21.04 6.76
C PRO A 97 14.27 -21.35 8.11
N PRO A 98 13.02 -20.93 8.32
CA PRO A 98 12.26 -21.25 9.50
C PRO A 98 11.80 -22.73 9.47
N PRO A 99 11.42 -23.32 10.61
CA PRO A 99 10.79 -24.63 10.64
C PRO A 99 9.52 -24.68 9.78
N ARG A 100 9.19 -25.86 9.26
CA ARG A 100 7.93 -26.13 8.54
C ARG A 100 6.91 -26.92 9.37
N ASP A 101 7.34 -27.48 10.49
CA ASP A 101 6.47 -28.17 11.44
C ASP A 101 5.55 -27.17 12.14
N LEU A 102 4.24 -27.44 12.14
CA LEU A 102 3.23 -26.49 12.63
C LEU A 102 3.39 -26.24 14.14
N ASP A 103 3.75 -27.27 14.91
CA ASP A 103 3.93 -27.13 16.35
C ASP A 103 5.17 -26.29 16.67
N ALA A 104 6.27 -26.50 15.93
CA ALA A 104 7.47 -25.67 16.04
C ALA A 104 7.19 -24.20 15.69
N ILE A 105 6.47 -23.94 14.59
CA ILE A 105 6.09 -22.57 14.20
C ILE A 105 5.20 -21.96 15.28
N SER A 106 4.18 -22.68 15.76
CA SER A 106 3.27 -22.17 16.79
C SER A 106 4.01 -21.85 18.09
N ARG A 107 4.98 -22.67 18.50
CA ARG A 107 5.82 -22.39 19.69
C ARG A 107 6.67 -21.14 19.50
N ILE A 108 7.28 -20.96 18.33
CA ILE A 108 8.08 -19.77 18.03
C ILE A 108 7.18 -18.53 18.00
N ASP A 109 6.09 -18.54 17.23
CA ASP A 109 5.18 -17.40 17.11
C ASP A 109 4.58 -17.01 18.47
N ALA A 110 4.28 -17.99 19.33
CA ALA A 110 3.77 -17.76 20.68
C ALA A 110 4.83 -17.24 21.66
N SER A 111 6.11 -17.48 21.41
CA SER A 111 7.19 -16.94 22.25
C SER A 111 7.52 -15.48 21.95
N LEU A 112 7.07 -14.93 20.82
CA LEU A 112 7.32 -13.54 20.42
C LEU A 112 6.27 -12.60 21.03
N VAL A 113 6.41 -12.33 22.33
CA VAL A 113 5.52 -11.44 23.11
C VAL A 113 6.32 -10.32 23.74
N PHE A 114 5.99 -9.09 23.37
CA PHE A 114 6.68 -7.88 23.79
C PHE A 114 6.18 -7.45 25.19
N GLU A 115 7.01 -6.76 25.97
CA GLU A 115 6.56 -6.14 27.22
C GLU A 115 5.72 -4.87 26.96
N HIS A 116 6.06 -4.14 25.91
CA HIS A 116 5.34 -2.98 25.41
C HIS A 116 5.50 -2.88 23.89
N PHE A 117 4.59 -2.17 23.22
CA PHE A 117 4.73 -1.87 21.80
C PHE A 117 4.26 -0.46 21.48
N THR A 118 5.21 0.45 21.34
CA THR A 118 5.04 1.87 21.08
C THR A 118 5.53 2.24 19.67
N THR A 119 5.39 3.52 19.29
CA THR A 119 5.98 4.01 18.04
C THR A 119 7.50 3.93 18.03
N THR A 120 8.16 4.01 19.19
CA THR A 120 9.62 3.83 19.30
C THR A 120 10.00 2.39 19.01
N ASP A 121 9.28 1.41 19.56
CA ASP A 121 9.50 -0.01 19.28
C ASP A 121 9.31 -0.33 17.80
N ALA A 122 8.28 0.25 17.17
CA ALA A 122 8.05 0.11 15.74
C ALA A 122 9.19 0.72 14.89
N TRP A 123 9.74 1.86 15.31
CA TRP A 123 10.89 2.48 14.65
C TRP A 123 12.15 1.62 14.78
N ASP A 124 12.44 1.09 15.97
CA ASP A 124 13.63 0.29 16.23
C ASP A 124 13.56 -1.05 15.50
N LEU A 125 12.42 -1.75 15.57
CA LEU A 125 12.17 -2.98 14.82
C LEU A 125 12.28 -2.75 13.30
N GLY A 126 11.56 -1.75 12.78
CA GLY A 126 11.53 -1.46 11.35
C GLY A 126 12.88 -1.02 10.80
N SER A 127 13.61 -0.17 11.52
CA SER A 127 14.93 0.31 11.10
C SER A 127 15.99 -0.78 11.18
N THR A 128 15.91 -1.68 12.17
CA THR A 128 16.80 -2.85 12.29
C THR A 128 16.53 -3.86 11.19
N LEU A 129 15.26 -4.15 10.88
CA LEU A 129 14.88 -4.95 9.71
C LEU A 129 15.46 -4.37 8.42
N ARG A 130 15.34 -3.05 8.23
CA ARG A 130 15.89 -2.38 7.06
C ARG A 130 17.40 -2.55 6.99
N LYS A 131 18.13 -2.31 8.09
CA LYS A 131 19.59 -2.50 8.16
C LYS A 131 19.98 -3.95 7.85
N ARG A 132 19.25 -4.92 8.38
CA ARG A 132 19.47 -6.36 8.15
C ARG A 132 19.28 -6.76 6.68
N LEU A 133 18.37 -6.09 5.98
CA LEU A 133 18.00 -6.37 4.60
C LEU A 133 18.76 -5.53 3.56
N LEU A 134 19.37 -4.40 3.95
CA LEU A 134 20.15 -3.54 3.04
C LEU A 134 21.29 -4.25 2.28
N PRO A 135 22.03 -5.22 2.87
CA PRO A 135 23.04 -5.96 2.12
C PRO A 135 22.47 -6.89 1.03
N ILE A 136 21.17 -7.22 1.08
CA ILE A 136 20.52 -8.11 0.11
C ILE A 136 20.02 -7.27 -1.07
N PRO A 137 20.49 -7.48 -2.31
CA PRO A 137 20.24 -6.57 -3.43
C PRO A 137 18.78 -6.54 -3.92
N THR A 138 17.94 -7.45 -3.41
CA THR A 138 16.52 -7.54 -3.74
C THR A 138 15.73 -6.36 -3.12
N PRO A 139 14.84 -5.70 -3.87
CA PRO A 139 13.92 -4.70 -3.31
C PRO A 139 12.91 -5.36 -2.37
N VAL A 140 12.83 -4.86 -1.13
CA VAL A 140 11.95 -5.39 -0.08
C VAL A 140 11.18 -4.24 0.55
N VAL A 141 9.90 -4.47 0.83
CA VAL A 141 9.02 -3.60 1.62
C VAL A 141 8.97 -4.09 3.06
N ILE A 142 9.05 -3.15 4.00
CA ILE A 142 8.89 -3.38 5.44
C ILE A 142 7.76 -2.48 5.90
N ASN A 143 6.73 -3.07 6.50
CA ASN A 143 5.57 -2.36 7.01
C ASN A 143 5.28 -2.79 8.46
N ILE A 144 4.97 -1.83 9.32
CA ILE A 144 4.43 -2.10 10.65
C ILE A 144 3.17 -1.24 10.81
N SER A 145 2.06 -1.90 11.10
CA SER A 145 0.75 -1.28 11.20
C SER A 145 0.00 -1.74 12.44
N LEU A 146 -0.67 -0.81 13.12
CA LEU A 146 -1.52 -1.12 14.28
C LEU A 146 -2.72 -1.99 13.86
N ALA A 147 -3.12 -2.89 14.75
CA ALA A 147 -4.23 -3.81 14.52
C ALA A 147 -5.60 -3.10 14.56
N ASN A 148 -5.76 -2.12 15.46
CA ASN A 148 -7.04 -1.48 15.76
C ASN A 148 -7.52 -0.46 14.71
N GLN A 149 -6.61 0.28 14.07
CA GLN A 149 -6.97 1.46 13.25
C GLN A 149 -6.41 1.41 11.82
N ASN A 150 -5.77 0.30 11.43
CA ASN A 150 -5.05 0.21 10.15
C ASN A 150 -4.05 1.36 9.92
N GLN A 151 -3.53 1.93 11.02
CA GLN A 151 -2.54 2.99 10.96
C GLN A 151 -1.16 2.38 10.77
N THR A 152 -0.52 2.71 9.64
CA THR A 152 0.90 2.43 9.43
C THR A 152 1.74 3.34 10.31
N ILE A 153 2.58 2.75 11.15
CA ILE A 153 3.49 3.45 12.07
C ILE A 153 4.96 3.30 11.67
N PHE A 154 5.27 2.35 10.78
CA PHE A 154 6.56 2.27 10.08
C PHE A 154 6.34 1.77 8.65
N HIS A 155 7.00 2.42 7.68
CA HIS A 155 7.05 1.96 6.30
C HIS A 155 8.39 2.30 5.69
N SER A 156 9.03 1.33 5.05
CA SER A 156 10.27 1.59 4.32
C SER A 156 10.50 0.56 3.21
N VAL A 157 11.40 0.94 2.29
CA VAL A 157 11.91 0.07 1.24
C VAL A 157 13.44 0.01 1.29
N THR A 158 14.01 -1.13 0.89
CA THR A 158 15.47 -1.33 0.91
C THR A 158 16.15 -0.75 -0.33
N HIS A 159 15.65 -1.10 -1.52
CA HIS A 159 16.23 -0.76 -2.82
C HIS A 159 15.18 -0.18 -3.77
N SER A 160 15.65 0.50 -4.82
CA SER A 160 14.81 0.89 -5.95
C SER A 160 14.23 -0.33 -6.65
N GLY A 161 13.01 -0.22 -7.19
CA GLY A 161 12.36 -1.31 -7.93
C GLY A 161 11.13 -1.93 -7.23
N VAL A 162 10.77 -1.43 -6.04
CA VAL A 162 9.46 -1.73 -5.43
C VAL A 162 8.34 -1.18 -6.32
N MET A 163 7.31 -1.99 -6.53
CA MET A 163 6.14 -1.68 -7.35
C MET A 163 4.87 -1.59 -6.48
N PRO A 164 3.79 -0.95 -6.96
CA PRO A 164 2.53 -0.85 -6.21
C PRO A 164 1.94 -2.20 -5.78
N ASP A 165 2.21 -3.29 -6.51
CA ASP A 165 1.76 -4.64 -6.14
C ASP A 165 2.35 -5.10 -4.80
N ASN A 166 3.55 -4.63 -4.42
CA ASN A 166 4.14 -4.95 -3.13
C ASN A 166 3.27 -4.47 -1.95
N GLU A 167 2.57 -3.34 -2.10
CA GLU A 167 1.61 -2.87 -1.09
C GLU A 167 0.37 -3.77 -0.99
N SER A 168 -0.07 -4.33 -2.13
CA SER A 168 -1.15 -5.34 -2.16
C SER A 168 -0.73 -6.58 -1.38
N TRP A 169 0.50 -7.06 -1.56
CA TRP A 169 1.05 -8.15 -0.76
C TRP A 169 1.11 -7.82 0.73
N VAL A 170 1.53 -6.61 1.09
CA VAL A 170 1.57 -6.14 2.48
C VAL A 170 0.17 -6.19 3.11
N GLU A 171 -0.82 -5.61 2.45
CA GLU A 171 -2.19 -5.56 2.97
C GLU A 171 -2.82 -6.96 3.06
N ARG A 172 -2.60 -7.82 2.06
CA ARG A 172 -3.10 -9.20 2.04
C ARG A 172 -2.50 -10.05 3.15
N LYS A 173 -1.17 -9.97 3.36
CA LYS A 173 -0.48 -10.66 4.46
C LYS A 173 -0.98 -10.14 5.82
N ARG A 174 -1.11 -8.82 5.98
CA ARG A 174 -1.64 -8.19 7.19
C ARG A 174 -3.05 -8.68 7.54
N ARG A 175 -3.95 -8.69 6.57
CA ARG A 175 -5.33 -9.17 6.75
C ARG A 175 -5.39 -10.62 7.21
N THR A 176 -4.50 -11.47 6.70
CA THR A 176 -4.36 -12.85 7.16
C THR A 176 -3.94 -12.89 8.63
N VAL A 177 -2.89 -12.17 9.00
CA VAL A 177 -2.42 -12.14 10.40
C VAL A 177 -3.52 -11.69 11.35
N LEU A 178 -4.25 -10.61 11.01
CA LEU A 178 -5.29 -10.07 11.87
C LEU A 178 -6.50 -10.99 12.03
N ARG A 179 -6.90 -11.68 10.95
CA ARG A 179 -8.08 -12.53 10.98
C ARG A 179 -7.85 -13.83 11.75
N TRP A 180 -6.67 -14.43 11.60
CA TRP A 180 -6.38 -15.75 12.18
C TRP A 180 -5.42 -15.71 13.36
N GLY A 181 -4.82 -14.56 13.67
CA GLY A 181 -3.94 -14.42 14.82
C GLY A 181 -2.68 -15.29 14.72
N CYS A 182 -2.19 -15.60 13.52
CA CYS A 182 -0.95 -16.37 13.34
C CYS A 182 -0.13 -15.76 12.22
N SER A 183 1.15 -16.11 12.13
CA SER A 183 1.96 -15.70 10.98
C SER A 183 1.37 -16.22 9.68
N THR A 184 1.63 -15.51 8.58
CA THR A 184 1.28 -16.04 7.26
C THR A 184 2.08 -17.28 6.93
N TRP A 185 3.30 -17.42 7.46
CA TRP A 185 4.11 -18.63 7.30
C TRP A 185 3.45 -19.88 7.91
N PHE A 186 2.85 -19.75 9.10
CA PHE A 186 2.05 -20.83 9.68
C PHE A 186 0.93 -21.25 8.72
N MET A 187 0.23 -20.29 8.11
CA MET A 187 -0.83 -20.59 7.14
C MET A 187 -0.29 -21.23 5.86
N ALA A 188 0.81 -20.72 5.29
CA ALA A 188 1.49 -21.37 4.17
C ALA A 188 1.79 -22.84 4.48
N CYS A 189 2.43 -23.13 5.62
CA CYS A 189 2.76 -24.51 6.00
C CYS A 189 1.51 -25.36 6.22
N LYS A 190 0.47 -24.81 6.88
CA LYS A 190 -0.78 -25.52 7.17
C LYS A 190 -1.52 -25.96 5.92
N PHE A 191 -1.43 -25.18 4.84
CA PHE A 191 -2.08 -25.48 3.56
C PHE A 191 -1.09 -25.96 2.49
N GLY A 192 0.18 -26.19 2.82
CA GLY A 192 1.20 -26.55 1.84
C GLY A 192 1.36 -25.51 0.70
N GLY A 193 1.08 -24.24 0.97
CA GLY A 193 1.05 -23.16 -0.02
C GLY A 193 -0.20 -23.15 -0.92
N ASP A 194 -1.18 -24.02 -0.70
CA ASP A 194 -2.39 -24.10 -1.52
C ASP A 194 -3.42 -23.04 -1.10
N GLU A 195 -3.40 -21.88 -1.80
CA GLU A 195 -4.38 -20.82 -1.61
C GLU A 195 -5.82 -21.23 -1.98
N LYS A 196 -6.00 -22.24 -2.85
CA LYS A 196 -7.32 -22.77 -3.23
C LYS A 196 -7.92 -23.55 -2.07
N ALA A 197 -7.16 -24.45 -1.47
CA ALA A 197 -7.56 -25.20 -0.28
C ALA A 197 -7.84 -24.25 0.90
N PHE A 198 -7.00 -23.24 1.09
CA PHE A 198 -7.23 -22.18 2.09
C PHE A 198 -8.55 -21.43 1.86
N ARG A 199 -8.81 -20.98 0.62
CA ARG A 199 -10.04 -20.29 0.24
C ARG A 199 -11.27 -21.15 0.52
N GLU A 200 -11.24 -22.42 0.16
CA GLU A 200 -12.35 -23.35 0.35
C GLU A 200 -12.57 -23.65 1.83
N ARG A 201 -11.49 -23.90 2.58
CA ARG A 201 -11.54 -24.20 4.02
C ARG A 201 -12.18 -23.08 4.84
N TYR A 202 -11.92 -21.83 4.49
CA TYR A 202 -12.44 -20.66 5.21
C TYR A 202 -13.60 -19.93 4.51
N ALA A 203 -14.19 -20.55 3.47
CA ALA A 203 -15.34 -20.04 2.73
C ALA A 203 -15.19 -18.56 2.29
N LEU A 204 -14.01 -18.19 1.76
CA LEU A 204 -13.69 -16.78 1.47
C LEU A 204 -14.47 -16.19 0.27
N GLY A 205 -14.98 -17.04 -0.62
CA GLY A 205 -15.72 -16.61 -1.81
C GLY A 205 -14.96 -15.56 -2.62
N ASN A 206 -15.65 -14.49 -3.01
CA ASN A 206 -15.08 -13.38 -3.81
C ASN A 206 -14.04 -12.54 -3.05
N LYS A 207 -13.94 -12.70 -1.73
CA LYS A 207 -12.94 -11.99 -0.89
C LYS A 207 -11.63 -12.75 -0.75
N ALA A 208 -11.45 -13.87 -1.44
CA ALA A 208 -10.21 -14.65 -1.35
C ALA A 208 -8.96 -13.83 -1.67
N GLY A 209 -9.05 -12.93 -2.67
CA GLY A 209 -7.95 -12.05 -3.07
C GLY A 209 -7.56 -11.01 -2.01
N ASP A 210 -8.38 -10.79 -0.98
CA ASP A 210 -8.05 -9.91 0.15
C ASP A 210 -7.02 -10.51 1.10
N TYR A 211 -6.67 -11.79 0.94
CA TYR A 211 -5.79 -12.52 1.84
C TYR A 211 -4.62 -13.13 1.07
N ALA A 212 -3.50 -13.30 1.76
CA ALA A 212 -2.34 -14.05 1.27
C ALA A 212 -1.82 -14.91 2.41
N ILE A 213 -1.48 -16.16 2.11
CA ILE A 213 -0.86 -17.07 3.07
C ILE A 213 0.65 -17.22 2.86
N HIS A 214 1.23 -16.47 1.94
CA HIS A 214 2.68 -16.42 1.74
C HIS A 214 3.38 -15.80 2.95
N GLY A 215 4.47 -16.43 3.40
CA GLY A 215 5.27 -16.00 4.54
C GLY A 215 5.71 -14.52 4.47
N GLY A 216 5.88 -13.92 5.65
CA GLY A 216 6.29 -12.52 5.79
C GLY A 216 5.36 -11.63 6.59
N GLY A 217 4.16 -12.09 7.00
CA GLY A 217 3.36 -11.39 8.00
C GLY A 217 3.49 -12.06 9.36
N VAL A 218 3.81 -11.30 10.41
CA VAL A 218 3.96 -11.80 11.79
C VAL A 218 3.16 -10.94 12.77
N PRO A 219 2.34 -11.54 13.66
CA PRO A 219 1.61 -10.82 14.70
C PRO A 219 2.55 -10.29 15.78
N ILE A 220 2.32 -9.05 16.22
CA ILE A 220 2.95 -8.46 17.40
C ILE A 220 1.95 -8.52 18.55
N ARG A 221 2.38 -9.08 19.68
CA ARG A 221 1.60 -9.23 20.92
C ARG A 221 2.32 -8.57 22.07
N VAL A 222 1.55 -8.15 23.07
CA VAL A 222 2.07 -7.52 24.28
C VAL A 222 1.59 -8.27 25.50
N THR A 223 2.48 -8.49 26.47
CA THR A 223 2.16 -9.15 27.74
C THR A 223 1.00 -8.46 28.44
N GLY A 224 0.00 -9.24 28.87
CA GLY A 224 -1.19 -8.72 29.54
C GLY A 224 -2.22 -8.06 28.60
N VAL A 225 -1.96 -8.00 27.29
CA VAL A 225 -2.92 -7.53 26.29
C VAL A 225 -3.43 -8.71 25.47
N GLU A 226 -4.74 -8.85 25.39
CA GLU A 226 -5.34 -9.92 24.60
C GLU A 226 -5.26 -9.61 23.10
N GLY A 227 -4.82 -10.60 22.33
CA GLY A 227 -4.80 -10.55 20.87
C GLY A 227 -3.57 -9.84 20.26
N VAL A 228 -3.71 -9.49 18.98
CA VAL A 228 -2.66 -8.86 18.18
C VAL A 228 -2.79 -7.34 18.30
N VAL A 229 -1.73 -6.65 18.69
CA VAL A 229 -1.72 -5.18 18.82
C VAL A 229 -1.22 -4.48 17.55
N ALA A 230 -0.34 -5.13 16.82
CA ALA A 230 0.22 -4.66 15.55
C ALA A 230 0.64 -5.83 14.68
N VAL A 231 0.90 -5.57 13.41
CA VAL A 231 1.43 -6.55 12.46
C VAL A 231 2.67 -5.98 11.81
N VAL A 232 3.74 -6.76 11.80
CA VAL A 232 4.91 -6.50 10.98
C VAL A 232 4.82 -7.35 9.72
N VAL A 233 5.10 -6.73 8.58
CA VAL A 233 5.16 -7.39 7.27
C VAL A 233 6.47 -7.09 6.59
N VAL A 234 7.12 -8.13 6.10
CA VAL A 234 8.23 -8.08 5.14
C VAL A 234 7.75 -8.72 3.84
N SER A 235 8.05 -8.07 2.72
CA SER A 235 7.65 -8.55 1.40
C SER A 235 8.68 -8.21 0.33
N GLY A 236 9.20 -9.22 -0.33
CA GLY A 236 10.09 -9.07 -1.49
C GLY A 236 11.16 -10.14 -1.62
N LEU A 237 11.37 -10.96 -0.58
CA LEU A 237 12.23 -12.14 -0.62
C LEU A 237 11.43 -13.40 -0.97
N LYS A 238 12.07 -14.57 -0.84
CA LYS A 238 11.32 -15.83 -0.76
C LYS A 238 10.46 -15.80 0.51
N GLU A 239 9.30 -16.43 0.46
CA GLU A 239 8.32 -16.36 1.55
C GLU A 239 8.83 -16.87 2.91
N ASP A 240 9.72 -17.86 2.90
CA ASP A 240 10.36 -18.40 4.08
C ASP A 240 11.41 -17.42 4.65
N GLU A 241 12.16 -16.75 3.79
CA GLU A 241 13.10 -15.68 4.16
C GLU A 241 12.39 -14.42 4.69
N ASP A 242 11.28 -14.01 4.06
CA ASP A 242 10.44 -12.90 4.51
C ASP A 242 9.96 -13.13 5.96
N HIS A 243 9.55 -14.35 6.31
CA HIS A 243 9.15 -14.69 7.68
C HIS A 243 10.35 -14.80 8.62
N ALA A 244 11.40 -15.53 8.22
CA ALA A 244 12.54 -15.80 9.07
C ALA A 244 13.28 -14.53 9.49
N VAL A 245 13.45 -13.55 8.61
CA VAL A 245 14.15 -12.30 8.97
C VAL A 245 13.39 -11.51 10.05
N ILE A 246 12.06 -11.55 10.04
CA ILE A 246 11.25 -10.92 11.10
C ILE A 246 11.51 -11.61 12.43
N VAL A 247 11.40 -12.94 12.45
CA VAL A 247 11.61 -13.73 13.67
C VAL A 247 13.04 -13.56 14.20
N GLU A 248 14.04 -13.58 13.32
CA GLU A 248 15.45 -13.37 13.69
C GLU A 248 15.65 -11.99 14.35
N VAL A 249 15.12 -10.92 13.76
CA VAL A 249 15.30 -9.55 14.28
C VAL A 249 14.51 -9.31 15.56
N ILE A 250 13.28 -9.83 15.68
CA ILE A 250 12.53 -9.73 16.95
C ILE A 250 13.29 -10.46 18.06
N LYS A 251 13.83 -11.65 17.78
CA LYS A 251 14.67 -12.37 18.75
C LYS A 251 15.89 -11.55 19.14
N GLU A 252 16.64 -11.01 18.18
CA GLU A 252 17.85 -10.23 18.45
C GLU A 252 17.60 -8.96 19.29
N LEU A 253 16.46 -8.29 19.11
CA LEU A 253 16.17 -7.03 19.81
C LEU A 253 15.57 -7.23 21.20
N TYR A 254 14.85 -8.33 21.43
CA TYR A 254 14.00 -8.48 22.61
C TYR A 254 14.26 -9.76 23.43
N TYR A 255 15.18 -10.65 22.99
CA TYR A 255 15.49 -11.94 23.64
C TYR A 255 16.98 -12.30 23.57
#